data_AF-A0A821RH72-F1
#
_entry.id   AF-A0A821RH72-F1
#
_cell.length_a   1.000
_cell.length_b   1.000
_cell.length_c   1.000
_cell.angle_alpha   90.00
_cell.angle_beta   90.00
_cell.angle_gamma   90.00
#
_symmetry.space_group_name_H-M   'P 1'
#
loop_
_entity.id
_entity.type
_entity.pdbx_description
1 polymer ?
#
loop_
_entity_poly.entity_id
_entity_poly.type
_entity_poly.pdbx_seq_one_letter_code
_entity_poly.pdbx_strand_id
1 'polypeptide(L)'
;MSNSTTNNLIVNLNIATFWINRIIPVISIVFGTFGNLFNIIIFTRRSLCNNPCSMYFLAGSIANFFVMYVALLTRYLATSWNLDPAATNMIWCKIRYFLIYPPLCLVL
;
A
#
# COMPACT_ATOMS: atom_id res chain seq x y z
N MET A 1 -7.79 -37.12 -17.68
CA MET A 1 -6.77 -37.14 -16.60
C MET A 1 -5.91 -35.88 -16.55
N SER A 2 -5.81 -35.07 -17.63
CA SER A 2 -5.15 -33.75 -17.62
C SER A 2 -5.93 -32.67 -16.87
N ASN A 3 -7.27 -32.61 -16.98
CA ASN A 3 -8.11 -31.60 -16.31
C ASN A 3 -8.02 -31.63 -14.78
N SER A 4 -7.86 -32.81 -14.18
CA SER A 4 -7.73 -32.95 -12.72
C SER A 4 -6.45 -32.31 -12.19
N THR A 5 -5.33 -32.47 -12.90
CA THR A 5 -4.03 -31.94 -12.49
C THR A 5 -3.96 -30.42 -12.64
N THR A 6 -4.52 -29.86 -13.71
CA THR A 6 -4.63 -28.40 -13.89
C THR A 6 -5.57 -27.77 -12.86
N ASN A 7 -6.69 -28.41 -12.54
CA ASN A 7 -7.60 -27.91 -11.50
C ASN A 7 -6.93 -27.87 -10.11
N ASN A 8 -6.16 -28.90 -9.76
CA ASN A 8 -5.41 -28.91 -8.49
C ASN A 8 -4.34 -27.81 -8.42
N LEU A 9 -3.69 -27.51 -9.55
CA LEU A 9 -2.70 -26.43 -9.64
C LEU A 9 -3.36 -25.05 -9.42
N ILE A 10 -4.49 -24.80 -10.06
CA ILE A 10 -5.25 -23.53 -9.92
C ILE A 10 -5.71 -23.35 -8.46
N VAL A 11 -6.21 -24.41 -7.82
CA VAL A 11 -6.63 -24.35 -6.41
C VAL A 11 -5.46 -24.00 -5.49
N ASN A 12 -4.30 -24.64 -5.66
CA ASN A 12 -3.12 -24.36 -4.85
C ASN A 12 -2.60 -22.93 -5.05
N LEU A 13 -2.61 -22.42 -6.29
CA LEU A 13 -2.23 -21.04 -6.62
C LEU A 13 -3.16 -20.01 -5.98
N ASN A 14 -4.47 -20.27 -5.99
CA ASN A 14 -5.46 -19.39 -5.35
C ASN A 14 -5.29 -19.35 -3.83
N ILE A 15 -5.01 -20.51 -3.21
CA ILE A 15 -4.74 -20.59 -1.77
C ILE A 15 -3.48 -19.79 -1.42
N ALA A 16 -2.39 -19.96 -2.18
CA ALA A 16 -1.16 -19.20 -1.97
C ALA A 16 -1.40 -17.69 -2.11
N THR A 17 -2.15 -17.29 -3.14
CA THR A 17 -2.50 -15.88 -3.38
C THR A 17 -3.35 -15.29 -2.26
N PHE A 18 -4.26 -16.08 -1.67
CA PHE A 18 -5.05 -15.66 -0.52
C PHE A 18 -4.17 -15.35 0.71
N TRP A 19 -3.26 -16.25 1.06
CA TRP A 19 -2.34 -16.05 2.19
C TRP A 19 -1.41 -14.85 1.97
N ILE A 20 -0.87 -14.70 0.74
CA ILE A 20 -0.01 -13.58 0.38
C ILE A 20 -0.75 -12.25 0.52
N ASN A 21 -1.96 -12.14 -0.06
CA ASN A 21 -2.77 -10.91 0.01
C ASN A 21 -3.26 -10.59 1.44
N ARG A 22 -3.24 -11.56 2.35
CA ARG A 22 -3.63 -11.32 3.74
C ARG A 22 -2.44 -10.94 4.62
N ILE A 23 -1.29 -11.61 4.48
CA ILE A 23 -0.13 -11.42 5.35
C ILE A 23 0.72 -10.23 4.91
N ILE A 24 1.03 -10.10 3.61
CA ILE A 24 1.95 -9.06 3.13
C ILE A 24 1.44 -7.65 3.46
N PRO A 25 0.16 -7.29 3.22
CA PRO A 25 -0.28 -5.93 3.51
C PRO A 25 -0.19 -5.57 5.00
N VAL A 26 -0.44 -6.53 5.88
CA VAL A 26 -0.36 -6.32 7.34
C VAL A 26 1.09 -6.05 7.75
N ILE A 27 2.03 -6.86 7.29
CA ILE A 27 3.46 -6.66 7.58
C ILE A 27 3.94 -5.32 7.00
N SER A 28 3.58 -5.01 5.75
CA SER A 28 3.93 -3.74 5.11
C SER A 28 3.35 -2.53 5.83
N ILE A 29 2.12 -2.61 6.35
CA ILE A 29 1.54 -1.53 7.16
C ILE A 29 2.33 -1.36 8.46
N VAL A 30 2.64 -2.44 9.17
CA VAL A 30 3.39 -2.35 10.44
C VAL A 30 4.80 -1.78 10.20
N PHE A 31 5.60 -2.41 9.34
CA PHE A 31 6.97 -1.92 9.10
C PHE A 31 7.00 -0.56 8.39
N GLY A 32 6.08 -0.33 7.44
CA GLY A 32 5.99 0.92 6.70
C GLY A 32 5.49 2.09 7.54
N THR A 33 4.63 1.87 8.55
CA THR A 33 4.25 2.91 9.50
C THR A 33 5.46 3.32 10.32
N PHE A 34 6.14 2.38 10.98
CA PHE A 34 7.31 2.69 11.79
C PHE A 34 8.41 3.38 10.98
N GLY A 35 8.76 2.85 9.80
CA GLY A 35 9.80 3.43 8.94
C GLY A 35 9.48 4.86 8.50
N ASN A 36 8.27 5.10 7.98
CA ASN A 36 7.89 6.45 7.56
C ASN A 36 7.73 7.40 8.76
N LEU A 37 7.24 6.93 9.91
CA LEU A 37 7.10 7.75 11.13
C LEU A 37 8.47 8.22 11.64
N PHE A 38 9.45 7.32 11.69
CA PHE A 38 10.82 7.68 12.06
C PHE A 38 11.42 8.69 11.08
N ASN A 39 11.24 8.50 9.77
CA ASN A 39 11.70 9.46 8.77
C ASN A 39 11.05 10.84 8.97
N ILE A 40 9.73 10.89 9.20
CA ILE A 40 9.02 12.15 9.46
C ILE A 40 9.58 12.81 10.73
N ILE A 41 9.76 12.08 11.83
CA ILE A 41 10.28 12.63 13.09
C ILE A 41 11.71 13.17 12.92
N ILE A 42 12.58 12.45 12.20
CA ILE A 42 13.97 12.85 11.96
C ILE A 42 14.03 14.10 11.08
N PHE A 43 13.31 14.10 9.95
CA PHE A 43 13.34 15.21 9.00
C PHE A 43 12.55 16.44 9.45
N THR A 44 11.63 16.31 10.41
CA THR A 44 10.94 17.45 11.04
C THR A 44 11.87 18.25 11.97
N ARG A 45 13.05 17.72 12.34
CA ARG A 45 14.02 18.46 13.15
C ARG A 45 14.52 19.69 12.38
N ARG A 46 14.47 20.85 13.04
CA ARG A 46 14.82 22.17 12.49
C ARG A 46 16.23 22.26 11.90
N SER A 47 17.15 21.40 12.36
CA SER A 47 18.51 21.29 11.82
C SER A 47 18.57 20.76 10.38
N LEU A 48 17.60 19.96 9.94
CA LEU A 48 17.58 19.33 8.62
C LEU A 48 16.69 20.08 7.61
N CYS A 49 15.70 20.84 8.10
CA CYS A 49 14.82 21.70 7.28
C CYS A 49 15.53 22.84 6.54
N ASN A 50 16.81 23.11 6.82
CA ASN A 50 17.59 24.09 6.05
C ASN A 50 18.02 23.57 4.67
N ASN A 51 17.96 22.25 4.44
CA ASN A 51 18.31 21.66 3.15
C ASN A 51 17.05 21.34 2.34
N PRO A 52 16.92 21.83 1.10
CA PRO A 52 15.75 21.56 0.25
C PRO A 52 15.58 20.06 -0.02
N CYS A 53 16.69 19.31 -0.14
CA CYS A 53 16.68 17.86 -0.30
C CYS A 53 15.99 17.15 0.89
N SER A 54 16.22 17.61 2.12
CA SER A 54 15.55 17.04 3.30
C SER A 54 14.05 17.30 3.30
N MET A 55 13.60 18.42 2.72
CA MET A 55 12.17 18.72 2.60
C MET A 55 11.49 17.80 1.58
N TYR A 56 12.14 17.48 0.46
CA TYR A 56 11.63 16.49 -0.50
C TYR A 56 11.54 15.09 0.13
N PHE A 57 12.54 14.67 0.90
CA PHE A 57 12.47 13.40 1.63
C PHE A 57 11.36 13.36 2.68
N LEU A 58 11.11 14.47 3.38
CA LEU A 58 10.00 14.60 4.32
C LEU A 58 8.65 14.51 3.60
N ALA A 59 8.47 15.26 2.50
CA ALA A 59 7.26 15.23 1.69
C ALA A 59 7.00 13.84 1.10
N GLY A 60 8.04 13.17 0.60
CA GLY A 60 7.98 11.79 0.12
C GLY A 60 7.60 10.79 1.21
N SER A 61 8.14 10.94 2.42
CA SER A 61 7.79 10.07 3.56
C SER A 61 6.33 10.24 4.00
N ILE A 62 5.82 11.47 3.99
CA ILE A 62 4.40 11.78 4.27
C ILE A 62 3.52 11.19 3.18
N ALA A 63 3.87 11.41 1.91
CA ALA A 63 3.14 10.88 0.77
C ALA A 63 3.09 9.33 0.80
N ASN A 64 4.22 8.69 1.08
CA ASN A 64 4.32 7.24 1.20
C ASN A 64 3.46 6.71 2.35
N PHE A 65 3.42 7.40 3.49
CA PHE A 65 2.53 7.08 4.59
C PHE A 65 1.06 7.13 4.13
N PHE A 66 0.61 8.22 3.50
CA PHE A 66 -0.77 8.33 2.99
C PHE A 66 -1.13 7.25 1.96
N VAL A 67 -0.26 7.00 0.98
CA VAL A 67 -0.47 5.95 -0.04
C VAL A 67 -0.60 4.59 0.60
N MET A 68 0.25 4.30 1.59
CA MET A 68 0.24 3.01 2.25
C MET A 68 -1.12 2.77 2.91
N TYR A 69 -1.68 3.75 3.62
CA TYR A 69 -3.02 3.62 4.18
C TYR A 69 -4.09 3.55 3.09
N VAL A 70 -4.11 4.43 2.10
CA VAL A 70 -5.18 4.43 1.09
C VAL A 70 -5.14 3.17 0.22
N ALA A 71 -3.97 2.68 -0.17
CA ALA A 71 -3.82 1.55 -1.08
C ALA A 71 -3.86 0.19 -0.38
N LEU A 72 -3.11 0.01 0.71
CA LEU A 72 -3.02 -1.28 1.40
C LEU A 72 -4.22 -1.50 2.32
N LEU A 73 -4.73 -0.48 3.01
CA LEU A 73 -5.90 -0.64 3.87
C LEU A 73 -7.12 -1.02 3.03
N THR A 74 -7.36 -0.33 1.90
CA THR A 74 -8.49 -0.68 1.01
C THR A 74 -8.36 -2.09 0.45
N ARG A 75 -7.14 -2.52 0.07
CA ARG A 75 -6.89 -3.89 -0.39
C ARG A 75 -7.07 -4.94 0.71
N TYR A 76 -6.68 -4.61 1.94
CA TYR A 76 -6.88 -5.47 3.10
C TYR A 76 -8.37 -5.61 3.45
N LEU A 77 -9.13 -4.50 3.41
CA LEU A 77 -10.58 -4.49 3.61
C LEU A 77 -11.31 -5.32 2.54
N ALA A 78 -10.92 -5.18 1.28
CA ALA A 78 -11.44 -5.96 0.17
C ALA A 78 -11.23 -7.47 0.40
N THR A 79 -10.02 -7.86 0.76
CA THR A 79 -9.66 -9.29 0.94
C THR A 79 -10.27 -9.90 2.19
N SER A 80 -10.37 -9.14 3.28
CA SER A 80 -10.75 -9.67 4.61
C SER A 80 -12.25 -9.57 4.88
N TRP A 81 -12.91 -8.53 4.38
CA TRP A 81 -14.34 -8.25 4.62
C TRP A 81 -15.19 -8.27 3.35
N ASN A 82 -14.62 -8.60 2.17
CA ASN A 82 -15.29 -8.47 0.86
C ASN A 82 -15.90 -7.08 0.62
N LEU A 83 -15.39 -6.06 1.32
CA LEU A 83 -15.83 -4.69 1.16
C LEU A 83 -14.84 -4.01 0.21
N ASP A 84 -15.23 -3.92 -1.06
CA ASP A 84 -14.49 -3.17 -2.07
C ASP A 84 -15.15 -1.79 -2.28
N PRO A 85 -14.61 -0.70 -1.68
CA PRO A 85 -15.07 0.66 -1.93
C PRO A 85 -15.01 1.04 -3.41
N ALA A 86 -14.07 0.44 -4.14
CA ALA A 86 -13.88 0.65 -5.57
C ALA A 86 -14.95 -0.04 -6.43
N ALA A 87 -15.51 -1.17 -5.97
CA ALA A 87 -16.59 -1.87 -6.66
C ALA A 87 -17.96 -1.26 -6.34
N THR A 88 -18.11 -0.66 -5.15
CA THR A 88 -19.35 -0.02 -4.72
C THR A 88 -19.54 1.38 -5.30
N ASN A 89 -18.47 2.11 -5.61
CA ASN A 89 -18.59 3.50 -6.06
C ASN A 89 -17.46 3.93 -7.01
N MET A 90 -17.81 4.33 -8.24
CA MET A 90 -16.84 4.77 -9.27
C MET A 90 -16.00 5.98 -8.83
N ILE A 91 -16.56 6.86 -8.01
CA ILE A 91 -15.86 8.05 -7.50
C ILE A 91 -14.70 7.63 -6.59
N TRP A 92 -14.94 6.68 -5.68
CA TRP A 92 -13.91 6.12 -4.81
C TRP A 92 -12.82 5.39 -5.58
N CYS A 93 -13.19 4.69 -6.66
CA CYS A 93 -12.22 4.10 -7.57
C CYS A 93 -11.29 5.17 -8.19
N LYS A 94 -11.85 6.24 -8.77
CA LYS A 94 -11.06 7.34 -9.37
C LYS A 94 -10.16 8.06 -8.34
N ILE A 95 -10.70 8.36 -7.15
CA ILE A 95 -9.93 8.99 -6.07
C ILE A 95 -8.77 8.09 -5.63
N ARG A 96 -8.99 6.78 -5.53
CA ARG A 96 -7.93 5.82 -5.20
C ARG A 96 -6.80 5.86 -6.22
N TYR A 97 -7.10 5.81 -7.52
CA TYR A 97 -6.07 5.93 -8.56
C TYR A 97 -5.33 7.27 -8.48
N PHE A 98 -6.06 8.36 -8.28
CA PHE A 98 -5.46 9.68 -8.13
C PHE A 98 -4.56 9.81 -6.89
N LEU A 99 -4.90 9.15 -5.78
CA LEU A 99 -4.09 9.20 -4.56
C LEU A 99 -2.89 8.26 -4.58
N ILE A 100 -2.88 7.24 -5.45
CA ILE A 100 -1.81 6.24 -5.51
C ILE A 100 -0.71 6.65 -6.50
N TYR A 101 -1.07 7.04 -7.71
CA TYR A 101 -0.11 7.18 -8.81
C TYR A 101 0.85 8.38 -8.71
N PRO A 102 0.39 9.61 -8.42
CA PRO A 102 1.28 10.77 -8.28
C PRO A 102 2.36 10.61 -7.20
N PRO A 103 2.05 10.15 -5.97
CA PRO A 103 3.08 9.94 -4.96
C PRO A 103 4.00 8.75 -5.26
N LEU A 104 3.54 7.73 -6.01
CA LEU A 104 4.43 6.68 -6.53
C LEU A 104 5.48 7.26 -7.49
N CYS A 105 5.10 8.24 -8.31
CA CYS A 105 6.00 8.95 -9.21
C CYS A 105 6.97 9.89 -8.47
N LEU A 106 6.60 10.37 -7.28
CA LEU A 106 7.46 11.20 -6.43
C LEU A 106 8.53 10.37 -5.68
N VAL A 107 8.26 9.08 -5.45
CA VAL A 107 9.12 8.18 -4.68
C VAL A 107 10.13 7.43 -5.57
N LEU A 108 9.88 7.34 -6.88
CA LEU A 108 10.80 6.80 -7.91
C LEU A 108 11.74 7.89 -8.44
#